data_AF-A0A7V9RHI3-F1
#
_entry.id   AF-A0A7V9RHI3-F1
#
_cell.length_a   1.000
_cell.length_b   1.000
_cell.length_c   1.000
_cell.angle_alpha   90.00
_cell.angle_beta   90.00
_cell.angle_gamma   90.00
#
_symmetry.space_group_name_H-M   'P 1'
#
loop_
_entity.id
_entity.type
_entity.pdbx_description
1 polymer ?
#
loop_
_entity_poly.entity_id
_entity_poly.type
_entity_poly.pdbx_seq_one_letter_code
_entity_poly.pdbx_strand_id
1 'polypeptide(L)'
;MARLKVFFHDACFDGTTSAALFSAFYRDVVDRGATVQSVGMVHKDGDPFDGVPLDADDHACVDFRFCADPRMRWWFDHHPTA
;
A
#
# COMPACT_ATOMS: atom_id res chain seq x y z
N MET A 1 14.06 8.68 8.36
CA MET A 1 13.90 7.23 8.19
C MET A 1 12.48 6.88 8.62
N ALA A 2 11.54 7.15 7.72
CA ALA A 2 10.14 6.79 7.91
C ALA A 2 9.96 5.27 7.87
N ARG A 3 9.02 4.74 8.65
CA ARG A 3 8.44 3.41 8.42
C ARG A 3 7.29 3.58 7.43
N LEU A 4 7.42 2.95 6.26
CA LEU A 4 6.39 2.91 5.23
C LEU A 4 5.71 1.54 5.28
N LYS A 5 4.37 1.52 5.33
CA LYS A 5 3.58 0.31 5.04
C LYS A 5 3.01 0.38 3.63
N VAL A 6 3.24 -0.68 2.84
CA VAL A 6 2.72 -0.81 1.47
C VAL A 6 1.73 -1.96 1.42
N PHE A 7 0.45 -1.65 1.24
CA PHE A 7 -0.64 -2.60 1.11
C PHE A 7 -0.85 -2.95 -0.37
N PHE A 8 -0.97 -4.23 -0.70
CA PHE A 8 -1.09 -4.69 -2.09
C PHE A 8 -1.99 -5.91 -2.21
N HIS A 9 -2.53 -6.18 -3.40
CA HIS A 9 -3.28 -7.42 -3.62
C HIS A 9 -2.37 -8.65 -3.48
N ASP A 10 -2.62 -9.46 -2.45
CA ASP A 10 -1.85 -10.66 -2.15
C ASP A 10 -2.10 -11.76 -3.19
N ALA A 11 -1.14 -12.68 -3.32
CA ALA A 11 -1.15 -13.76 -4.32
C ALA A 11 -1.34 -13.28 -5.78
N CYS A 12 -1.12 -11.99 -6.05
CA CYS A 12 -1.12 -11.37 -7.38
C CYS A 12 0.30 -10.94 -7.77
N PHE A 13 0.71 -11.25 -9.00
CA PHE A 13 2.00 -10.83 -9.52
C PHE A 13 2.07 -9.31 -9.73
N ASP A 14 0.98 -8.68 -10.18
CA ASP A 14 0.91 -7.23 -10.33
C ASP A 14 1.04 -6.55 -8.96
N GLY A 15 0.22 -6.93 -7.98
CA GLY A 15 0.31 -6.40 -6.62
C GLY A 15 1.69 -6.52 -5.99
N THR A 16 2.33 -7.69 -6.11
CA THR A 16 3.69 -7.90 -5.59
C THR A 16 4.72 -7.01 -6.30
N THR A 17 4.62 -6.90 -7.62
CA THR A 17 5.55 -6.10 -8.44
C THR A 17 5.34 -4.60 -8.19
N SER A 18 4.11 -4.16 -8.10
CA SER A 18 3.71 -2.79 -7.77
C SER A 18 4.20 -2.38 -6.39
N ALA A 19 4.09 -3.27 -5.38
CA ALA A 19 4.65 -3.01 -4.05
C ALA A 19 6.17 -2.87 -4.08
N ALA A 20 6.88 -3.75 -4.79
CA ALA A 20 8.33 -3.69 -4.92
C ALA A 20 8.80 -2.42 -5.65
N LEU A 21 8.13 -2.06 -6.76
CA LEU A 21 8.43 -0.87 -7.55
C LEU A 21 8.19 0.41 -6.75
N PHE A 22 7.04 0.51 -6.05
CA PHE A 22 6.75 1.65 -5.19
C PHE A 22 7.77 1.78 -4.05
N SER A 23 8.20 0.65 -3.46
CA SER A 23 9.24 0.64 -2.41
C SER A 23 10.60 1.13 -2.91
N ALA A 24 10.94 0.88 -4.17
CA ALA A 24 12.15 1.43 -4.80
C ALA A 24 12.00 2.94 -5.03
N PHE A 25 10.90 3.37 -5.65
CA PHE A 25 10.59 4.78 -5.85
C PHE A 25 10.63 5.58 -4.54
N TYR A 26 9.98 5.09 -3.48
CA TYR A 26 9.91 5.79 -2.21
C TYR A 26 11.29 6.02 -1.59
N ARG A 27 12.16 5.01 -1.65
CA ARG A 27 13.53 5.14 -1.16
C ARG A 27 14.36 6.07 -2.04
N ASP A 28 14.19 6.02 -3.36
CA ASP A 28 15.01 6.84 -4.26
C ASP A 28 14.63 8.32 -4.23
N VAL A 29 13.33 8.62 -4.06
CA VAL A 29 12.77 9.96 -4.29
C VAL A 29 12.26 10.62 -3.01
N VAL A 30 11.73 9.86 -2.04
CA VAL A 30 11.04 10.42 -0.86
C VAL A 30 11.91 10.37 0.40
N ASP A 31 12.34 9.18 0.82
CA ASP A 31 13.23 8.98 1.97
C ASP A 31 14.15 7.78 1.74
N ARG A 32 15.42 8.05 1.42
CA ARG A 32 16.47 7.04 1.21
C ARG A 32 16.69 6.10 2.38
N GLY A 33 16.35 6.51 3.58
CA GLY A 33 16.47 5.70 4.79
C GLY A 33 15.17 5.04 5.22
N ALA A 34 14.12 5.06 4.40
CA ALA A 34 12.86 4.45 4.77
C ALA A 34 12.98 2.93 4.97
N THR A 35 12.34 2.43 6.02
CA THR A 35 12.11 0.99 6.19
C THR A 35 10.75 0.67 5.61
N VAL A 36 10.66 -0.38 4.80
CA VAL A 36 9.43 -0.74 4.10
C VAL A 36 8.89 -2.05 4.62
N GLN A 37 7.60 -2.06 4.96
CA GLN A 37 6.85 -3.24 5.31
C GLN A 37 5.73 -3.44 4.28
N SER A 38 5.88 -4.45 3.42
CA SER A 38 4.83 -4.88 2.50
C SER A 38 3.80 -5.74 3.24
N VAL A 39 2.51 -5.47 3.02
CA VAL A 39 1.39 -6.17 3.65
C VAL A 39 0.45 -6.66 2.55
N GLY A 40 0.38 -7.98 2.37
CA GLY A 40 -0.56 -8.60 1.43
C GLY A 40 -1.99 -8.45 1.92
N MET A 41 -2.88 -8.05 1.01
CA MET A 41 -4.30 -7.82 1.24
C MET A 41 -5.15 -8.77 0.39
N VAL A 42 -6.26 -9.21 0.96
CA VAL A 42 -7.24 -10.07 0.27
C VAL A 42 -8.56 -9.32 0.19
N HIS A 43 -9.25 -9.45 -0.95
CA HIS A 43 -10.60 -8.91 -1.09
C HIS A 43 -11.54 -9.58 -0.09
N LYS A 44 -12.40 -8.77 0.54
CA LYS A 44 -13.52 -9.23 1.36
C LYS A 44 -14.72 -8.31 1.10
N ASP A 45 -15.91 -8.81 1.43
CA ASP A 45 -17.10 -7.97 1.44
C ASP A 45 -16.96 -6.84 2.48
N GLY A 46 -17.49 -5.66 2.14
CA GLY A 46 -17.35 -4.47 2.97
C GLY A 46 -16.01 -3.75 2.77
N ASP A 47 -15.53 -3.08 3.83
CA ASP A 47 -14.26 -2.36 3.80
C ASP A 47 -13.07 -3.31 4.04
N PRO A 48 -12.20 -3.55 3.03
CA PRO A 48 -11.04 -4.41 3.19
C PRO A 48 -10.01 -3.88 4.21
N PHE A 49 -10.06 -2.57 4.54
CA PHE A 49 -9.17 -1.95 5.52
C PHE A 49 -9.72 -1.94 6.95
N ASP A 50 -10.95 -2.40 7.18
CA ASP A 50 -11.48 -2.49 8.54
C ASP A 50 -10.60 -3.43 9.40
N GLY A 51 -10.13 -2.88 10.53
CA GLY A 51 -9.19 -3.52 11.45
C GLY A 51 -7.71 -3.53 11.00
N VAL A 52 -7.39 -2.99 9.83
CA VAL A 52 -6.02 -2.94 9.31
C VAL A 52 -5.24 -1.80 9.98
N PRO A 53 -4.09 -2.07 10.62
CA PRO A 53 -3.35 -1.05 11.34
C PRO A 53 -2.61 -0.11 10.36
N LEU A 54 -3.13 1.11 10.23
CA LEU A 54 -2.44 2.27 9.62
C LEU A 54 -1.59 2.98 10.68
N ASP A 55 -0.57 2.28 11.17
CA ASP A 55 0.26 2.63 12.34
C ASP A 55 1.73 2.90 11.99
N ALA A 56 2.00 3.32 10.75
CA ALA A 56 3.33 3.65 10.25
C ALA A 56 3.45 5.16 10.03
N ASP A 57 4.64 5.64 9.67
CA ASP A 57 4.86 7.07 9.42
C ASP A 57 4.28 7.51 8.06
N ASP A 58 4.16 6.57 7.10
CA ASP A 58 3.50 6.76 5.82
C ASP A 58 2.86 5.45 5.32
N HIS A 59 1.89 5.56 4.42
CA HIS A 59 1.13 4.42 3.91
C HIS A 59 0.85 4.55 2.42
N ALA A 60 0.97 3.44 1.71
CA ALA A 60 0.61 3.33 0.32
C ALA A 60 -0.26 2.11 0.09
N CYS A 61 -1.20 2.21 -0.83
CA CYS A 61 -1.88 1.06 -1.39
C CYS A 61 -1.72 1.03 -2.90
N VAL A 62 -1.34 -0.15 -3.41
CA VAL A 62 -1.04 -0.39 -4.82
C VAL A 62 -1.77 -1.63 -5.31
N ASP A 63 -2.38 -1.55 -6.49
CA ASP A 63 -3.08 -2.67 -7.15
C ASP A 63 -4.04 -3.41 -6.19
N PHE A 64 -5.06 -2.73 -5.65
CA PHE A 64 -6.00 -3.37 -4.72
C PHE A 64 -7.39 -2.73 -4.70
N ARG A 65 -7.66 -1.79 -3.78
CA ARG A 65 -8.99 -1.22 -3.50
C ARG A 65 -8.85 0.12 -2.81
N PHE A 66 -9.50 1.19 -3.24
CA PHE A 66 -9.48 2.50 -2.57
C PHE A 66 -9.73 2.46 -1.04
N CYS A 67 -8.98 3.28 -0.27
CA CYS A 67 -9.18 3.58 1.15
C CYS A 67 -9.30 5.10 1.33
N ALA A 68 -10.38 5.52 1.98
CA ALA A 68 -10.64 6.94 2.24
C ALA A 68 -9.92 7.48 3.49
N ASP A 69 -9.22 6.63 4.26
CA ASP A 69 -8.52 7.08 5.46
C ASP A 69 -7.37 8.05 5.09
N PRO A 70 -7.32 9.27 5.67
CA PRO A 70 -6.34 10.29 5.29
C PRO A 70 -4.90 9.90 5.61
N ARG A 71 -4.67 8.87 6.44
CA ARG A 71 -3.34 8.29 6.67
C ARG A 71 -2.81 7.56 5.43
N MET A 72 -3.69 7.06 4.56
CA MET A 72 -3.31 6.44 3.30
C MET A 72 -2.97 7.49 2.25
N ARG A 73 -1.71 7.95 2.26
CA ARG A 73 -1.27 9.09 1.45
C ARG A 73 -1.05 8.77 -0.02
N TRP A 74 -0.82 7.51 -0.37
CA TRP A 74 -0.52 7.07 -1.73
C TRP A 74 -1.49 6.01 -2.23
N TRP A 75 -1.99 6.21 -3.44
CA TRP A 75 -2.97 5.37 -4.10
C TRP A 75 -2.59 5.17 -5.56
N PHE A 76 -2.32 3.93 -5.96
CA PHE A 76 -2.06 3.56 -7.34
C PHE A 76 -2.85 2.30 -7.67
N ASP A 77 -3.96 2.47 -8.36
CA ASP A 77 -4.88 1.37 -8.63
C ASP A 77 -5.52 1.54 -10.01
N HIS A 78 -5.93 0.42 -10.59
CA HIS A 78 -6.60 0.35 -11.88
C HIS A 78 -7.88 -0.49 -11.83
N HIS A 79 -8.24 -1.00 -10.66
CA HIS A 79 -9.52 -1.65 -10.45
C HIS A 79 -10.67 -0.64 -10.53
N PRO A 80 -11.86 -1.08 -10.97
CA PRO A 80 -13.06 -0.25 -10.89
C PRO A 80 -13.43 0.01 -9.43
N THR A 81 -13.33 1.27 -9.00
CA THR A 81 -13.92 1.74 -7.74
C THR A 81 -15.40 1.99 -7.99
N ALA A 82 -16.26 1.07 -7.52
CA ALA A 82 -17.72 1.19 -7.60
C ALA A 82 -18.27 2.18 -6.57
#